data_AF-A0A1Y1UKT6-F1
#
_entry.id   AF-A0A1Y1UKT6-F1
#
_cell.length_a   1.000
_cell.length_b   1.000
_cell.length_c   1.000
_cell.angle_alpha   90.00
_cell.angle_beta   90.00
_cell.angle_gamma   90.00
#
_symmetry.space_group_name_H-M   'P 1'
#
loop_
_entity.id
_entity.type
_entity.pdbx_description
1 polymer ?
#
loop_
_entity_poly.entity_id
_entity_poly.type
_entity_poly.pdbx_seq_one_letter_code
_entity_poly.pdbx_strand_id
1 'polypeptide(L)'
;MDNNNDIIYPGFSLKLYEFIINYKYKNIFLNNILDINHLNRYLNKILIKKRMELSQFIKNGNMERIFYFYQENEILIRDINSSDYDVLTNCITSGFSIDSLKKIISLFSYTNFNYEIPNSLINESVPLVIYTLLINRRDVCTFLISKGADINYRFLDKDNSFNNVIQFLIHQKNFSYENFDYIIEILKNKFKKIEKLNIPQYILKLLIKEKKNKTFLLLVKEFLHYNDFQDEWYTFALKNDNYKIIENLFVIDKRSSEQKVKYILKELKKAGGDDKNTYILSTTIKNHEFLKYFNRYIDHDQWIFNV
;
A
#
# COMPACT_ATOMS: atom_id res chain seq x y z
N MET A 1 -40.00 -5.97 4.14
CA MET A 1 -39.75 -6.93 5.22
C MET A 1 -39.27 -6.09 6.36
N ASP A 2 -40.17 -5.86 7.30
CA ASP A 2 -39.89 -5.05 8.47
C ASP A 2 -38.89 -5.79 9.37
N ASN A 3 -38.13 -5.03 10.15
CA ASN A 3 -37.08 -5.50 11.05
C ASN A 3 -37.54 -6.58 12.05
N ASN A 4 -38.85 -6.81 12.17
CA ASN A 4 -39.48 -7.59 13.23
C ASN A 4 -39.65 -9.08 12.93
N ASN A 5 -39.50 -9.55 11.69
CA ASN A 5 -39.86 -10.95 11.37
C ASN A 5 -38.94 -11.98 12.04
N ASP A 6 -37.63 -11.73 12.15
CA ASP A 6 -36.74 -12.64 12.89
C ASP A 6 -36.82 -12.46 14.41
N ILE A 7 -37.33 -11.30 14.87
CA ILE A 7 -37.59 -11.04 16.30
C ILE A 7 -38.79 -11.85 16.76
N ILE A 8 -39.83 -11.91 15.93
CA ILE A 8 -41.07 -12.65 16.20
C ILE A 8 -40.90 -14.14 15.87
N TYR A 9 -40.16 -14.48 14.81
CA TYR A 9 -39.92 -15.84 14.35
C TYR A 9 -38.43 -16.10 14.11
N PRO A 10 -37.68 -16.54 15.14
CA PRO A 10 -36.26 -16.84 15.01
C PRO A 10 -35.97 -17.81 13.84
N GLY A 11 -35.04 -17.41 12.97
CA GLY A 11 -34.62 -18.20 11.80
C GLY A 11 -35.54 -18.12 10.57
N PHE A 12 -36.60 -17.28 10.59
CA PHE A 12 -37.51 -17.12 9.46
C PHE A 12 -36.78 -16.72 8.18
N SER A 13 -35.88 -15.73 8.26
CA SER A 13 -35.14 -15.24 7.08
C SER A 13 -34.24 -16.33 6.47
N LEU A 14 -33.67 -17.21 7.29
CA LEU A 14 -32.84 -18.33 6.83
C LEU A 14 -33.69 -19.38 6.11
N LYS A 15 -34.82 -19.80 6.70
CA LYS A 15 -35.76 -20.73 6.07
C LYS A 15 -36.33 -20.19 4.76
N LEU A 16 -36.63 -18.88 4.73
CA LEU A 16 -37.09 -18.22 3.52
C LEU A 16 -35.99 -18.20 2.45
N TYR A 17 -34.75 -17.92 2.84
CA TYR A 17 -33.60 -17.98 1.93
C TYR A 17 -33.44 -19.39 1.33
N GLU A 18 -33.44 -20.42 2.18
CA GLU A 18 -33.37 -21.82 1.78
C GLU A 18 -34.49 -22.19 0.80
N PHE A 19 -35.72 -21.78 1.11
CA PHE A 19 -36.89 -22.00 0.27
C PHE A 19 -36.71 -21.36 -1.12
N ILE A 20 -36.29 -20.09 -1.18
CA ILE A 20 -36.13 -19.36 -2.45
C ILE A 20 -34.98 -19.96 -3.28
N ILE A 21 -33.85 -20.34 -2.66
CA ILE A 21 -32.73 -20.99 -3.35
C ILE A 21 -33.16 -22.36 -3.90
N ASN A 22 -33.79 -23.20 -3.08
CA ASN A 22 -34.32 -24.48 -3.54
C ASN A 22 -35.32 -24.30 -4.69
N TYR A 23 -36.18 -23.29 -4.62
CA TYR A 23 -37.12 -22.92 -5.70
C TYR A 23 -36.38 -22.51 -6.99
N LYS A 24 -35.29 -21.75 -6.89
CA LYS A 24 -34.50 -21.28 -8.03
C LYS A 24 -33.74 -22.43 -8.74
N TYR A 25 -33.21 -23.39 -7.99
CA TYR A 25 -32.31 -24.44 -8.53
C TYR A 25 -32.99 -25.78 -8.87
N LYS A 26 -34.19 -26.10 -8.36
CA LYS A 26 -34.88 -27.39 -8.61
C LYS A 26 -35.74 -27.47 -9.89
N ASN A 27 -35.61 -26.50 -10.79
CA ASN A 27 -36.17 -26.49 -12.16
C ASN A 27 -37.69 -26.33 -12.35
N ILE A 28 -38.02 -25.50 -13.36
CA ILE A 28 -39.04 -25.67 -14.41
C ILE A 28 -40.46 -25.96 -13.92
N PHE A 29 -41.29 -24.92 -13.82
CA PHE A 29 -42.67 -24.94 -14.36
C PHE A 29 -43.43 -23.61 -14.20
N LEU A 30 -42.82 -22.57 -13.61
CA LEU A 30 -43.56 -21.35 -13.26
C LEU A 30 -42.75 -20.05 -13.49
N ASN A 31 -42.08 -19.91 -14.64
CA ASN A 31 -41.54 -18.61 -15.08
C ASN A 31 -42.60 -17.49 -15.13
N ASN A 32 -43.88 -17.83 -14.98
CA ASN A 32 -45.02 -16.92 -15.04
C ASN A 32 -45.66 -16.58 -13.67
N ILE A 33 -45.19 -17.11 -12.52
CA ILE A 33 -45.84 -16.86 -11.21
C ILE A 33 -45.05 -15.92 -10.29
N LEU A 34 -43.71 -15.91 -10.35
CA LEU A 34 -42.90 -15.04 -9.50
C LEU A 34 -41.79 -14.37 -10.33
N ASP A 35 -41.79 -13.04 -10.32
CA ASP A 35 -40.73 -12.23 -10.94
C ASP A 35 -39.38 -12.54 -10.28
N ILE A 36 -38.45 -13.11 -11.05
CA ILE A 36 -37.09 -13.47 -10.62
C ILE A 36 -36.36 -12.24 -10.06
N ASN A 37 -36.61 -11.05 -10.61
CA ASN A 37 -36.03 -9.81 -10.09
C ASN A 37 -36.54 -9.51 -8.69
N HIS A 38 -37.83 -9.77 -8.44
CA HIS A 38 -38.44 -9.60 -7.13
C HIS A 38 -37.88 -10.61 -6.11
N LEU A 39 -37.67 -11.87 -6.49
CA LEU A 39 -37.01 -12.88 -5.65
C LEU A 39 -35.56 -12.50 -5.32
N ASN A 40 -34.78 -12.08 -6.33
CA ASN A 40 -33.41 -11.62 -6.11
C ASN A 40 -33.36 -10.40 -5.17
N ARG A 41 -34.33 -9.48 -5.26
CA ARG A 41 -34.46 -8.36 -4.31
C ARG A 41 -34.68 -8.84 -2.87
N TYR A 42 -35.48 -9.88 -2.65
CA TYR A 42 -35.66 -10.44 -1.30
C TYR A 42 -34.41 -11.15 -0.78
N LEU A 43 -33.77 -11.98 -1.61
CA LEU A 43 -32.51 -12.62 -1.25
C LEU A 43 -31.45 -11.57 -0.86
N ASN A 44 -31.32 -10.50 -1.65
CA ASN A 44 -30.40 -9.42 -1.38
C ASN A 44 -30.72 -8.71 -0.05
N LYS A 45 -32.00 -8.49 0.29
CA LYS A 45 -32.38 -7.90 1.58
C LYS A 45 -31.95 -8.78 2.76
N ILE A 46 -32.12 -10.10 2.64
CA ILE A 46 -31.69 -11.06 3.67
C ILE A 46 -30.16 -11.02 3.81
N LEU A 47 -29.43 -11.08 2.69
CA LEU A 47 -27.97 -11.02 2.68
C LEU A 47 -27.43 -9.72 3.26
N ILE A 48 -28.01 -8.56 2.92
CA ILE A 48 -27.63 -7.26 3.49
C ILE A 48 -27.75 -7.28 5.01
N LYS A 49 -28.89 -7.77 5.55
CA LYS A 49 -29.08 -7.88 7.00
C LYS A 49 -28.04 -8.78 7.65
N LYS A 50 -27.75 -9.93 7.02
CA LYS A 50 -26.77 -10.89 7.50
C LYS A 50 -25.33 -10.35 7.45
N ARG A 51 -24.98 -9.59 6.42
CA ARG A 51 -23.69 -8.87 6.34
C ARG A 51 -23.57 -7.80 7.42
N MET A 52 -24.64 -7.07 7.74
CA MET A 52 -24.64 -6.08 8.84
C MET A 52 -24.38 -6.75 10.19
N GLU A 53 -25.09 -7.85 10.47
CA GLU A 53 -24.89 -8.67 11.68
C GLU A 53 -23.45 -9.18 11.78
N LEU A 54 -22.94 -9.83 10.72
CA LEU A 54 -21.57 -10.33 10.67
C LEU A 54 -20.53 -9.21 10.84
N SER A 55 -20.75 -8.04 10.21
CA SER A 55 -19.87 -6.88 10.35
C SER A 55 -19.78 -6.38 11.79
N GLN A 56 -20.86 -6.48 12.57
CA GLN A 56 -20.83 -6.12 13.98
C GLN A 56 -19.99 -7.10 14.79
N PHE A 57 -20.07 -8.40 14.51
CA PHE A 57 -19.21 -9.40 15.14
C PHE A 57 -17.73 -9.21 14.78
N ILE A 58 -17.45 -8.87 13.51
CA ILE A 58 -16.10 -8.55 13.03
C ILE A 58 -15.54 -7.32 13.74
N LYS A 59 -16.29 -6.20 13.78
CA LYS A 59 -15.84 -4.97 14.47
C LYS A 59 -15.51 -5.20 15.94
N ASN A 60 -16.24 -6.10 16.60
CA ASN A 60 -16.03 -6.45 18.00
C ASN A 60 -14.89 -7.46 18.22
N GLY A 61 -14.22 -7.93 17.16
CA GLY A 61 -13.14 -8.91 17.25
C GLY A 61 -13.61 -10.31 17.73
N ASN A 62 -14.91 -10.59 17.71
CA ASN A 62 -15.48 -11.76 18.36
C ASN A 62 -15.49 -12.98 17.42
N MET A 63 -14.34 -13.67 17.34
CA MET A 63 -14.19 -14.88 16.51
C MET A 63 -15.20 -16.00 16.85
N GLU A 64 -15.59 -16.13 18.11
CA GLU A 64 -16.57 -17.13 18.53
C GLU A 64 -17.94 -16.84 17.92
N ARG A 65 -18.39 -15.57 17.95
CA ARG A 65 -19.64 -15.16 17.30
C ARG A 65 -19.60 -15.30 15.79
N ILE A 66 -18.45 -15.06 15.15
CA ILE A 66 -18.29 -15.31 13.71
C ILE A 66 -18.43 -16.80 13.38
N PHE A 67 -17.86 -17.68 14.23
CA PHE A 67 -17.99 -19.12 14.07
C PHE A 67 -19.44 -19.59 14.26
N TYR A 68 -20.14 -19.11 15.30
CA TYR A 68 -21.56 -19.42 15.47
C TYR A 68 -22.41 -18.89 14.31
N PHE A 69 -22.13 -17.67 13.84
CA PHE A 69 -22.79 -17.12 12.65
C PHE A 69 -22.60 -18.06 11.46
N TYR A 70 -21.38 -18.57 11.21
CA TYR A 70 -21.13 -19.51 10.13
C TYR A 70 -22.00 -20.78 10.26
N GLN A 71 -22.03 -21.40 11.44
CA GLN A 71 -22.79 -22.63 11.69
C GLN A 71 -24.31 -22.42 11.50
N GLU A 72 -24.85 -21.32 12.01
CA GLU A 72 -26.28 -21.02 11.89
C GLU A 72 -26.69 -20.64 10.47
N ASN A 73 -25.76 -20.23 9.63
CA ASN A 73 -26.05 -19.61 8.34
C ASN A 73 -25.33 -20.30 7.16
N GLU A 74 -24.94 -21.57 7.33
CA GLU A 74 -24.10 -22.34 6.38
C GLU A 74 -24.61 -22.25 4.93
N ILE A 75 -25.93 -22.36 4.73
CA ILE A 75 -26.57 -22.33 3.42
C ILE A 75 -26.38 -21.02 2.65
N LEU A 76 -26.07 -19.91 3.33
CA LEU A 76 -25.88 -18.60 2.71
C LEU A 76 -24.43 -18.12 2.70
N ILE A 77 -23.48 -18.87 3.25
CA ILE A 77 -22.07 -18.48 3.31
C ILE A 77 -21.45 -18.24 1.94
N ARG A 78 -21.86 -19.03 0.93
CA ARG A 78 -21.40 -18.85 -0.46
C ARG A 78 -21.80 -17.51 -1.07
N ASP A 79 -22.87 -16.90 -0.56
CA ASP A 79 -23.46 -15.66 -1.07
C ASP A 79 -23.24 -14.46 -0.12
N ILE A 80 -22.59 -14.67 1.03
CA ILE A 80 -22.22 -13.58 1.94
C ILE A 80 -21.23 -12.63 1.27
N ASN A 81 -20.21 -13.14 0.58
CA ASN A 81 -19.28 -12.31 -0.17
C ASN A 81 -19.93 -11.77 -1.46
N SER A 82 -19.56 -10.56 -1.85
CA SER A 82 -20.05 -9.88 -3.07
C SER A 82 -19.08 -8.78 -3.49
N SER A 83 -19.38 -8.09 -4.59
CA SER A 83 -18.62 -6.92 -5.04
C SER A 83 -18.52 -5.80 -3.98
N ASP A 84 -19.54 -5.67 -3.12
CA ASP A 84 -19.62 -4.58 -2.14
C ASP A 84 -19.30 -5.01 -0.71
N TYR A 85 -19.04 -6.31 -0.50
CA TYR A 85 -18.79 -6.88 0.82
C TYR A 85 -17.89 -8.10 0.76
N ASP A 86 -16.78 -8.07 1.51
CA ASP A 86 -15.84 -9.18 1.61
C ASP A 86 -15.48 -9.43 3.09
N VAL A 87 -15.76 -10.63 3.59
CA VAL A 87 -15.54 -10.98 5.00
C VAL A 87 -14.06 -10.89 5.37
N LEU A 88 -13.19 -11.46 4.53
CA LEU A 88 -11.75 -11.45 4.78
C LEU A 88 -11.20 -10.04 4.86
N THR A 89 -11.55 -9.17 3.92
CA THR A 89 -11.11 -7.77 3.92
C THR A 89 -11.60 -7.05 5.17
N ASN A 90 -12.88 -7.22 5.57
CA ASN A 90 -13.39 -6.63 6.80
C ASN A 90 -12.61 -7.11 8.05
N CYS A 91 -12.31 -8.40 8.15
CA CYS A 91 -11.48 -8.93 9.25
C CYS A 91 -10.06 -8.35 9.24
N ILE A 92 -9.45 -8.18 8.05
CA ILE A 92 -8.13 -7.55 7.90
C ILE A 92 -8.16 -6.10 8.39
N THR A 93 -9.17 -5.33 7.97
CA THR A 93 -9.40 -3.93 8.39
C THR A 93 -9.62 -3.83 9.89
N SER A 94 -10.37 -4.76 10.49
CA SER A 94 -10.62 -4.81 11.94
C SER A 94 -9.45 -5.36 12.76
N GLY A 95 -8.28 -5.60 12.16
CA GLY A 95 -7.07 -5.91 12.91
C GLY A 95 -6.93 -7.37 13.36
N PHE A 96 -7.65 -8.32 12.72
CA PHE A 96 -7.58 -9.72 13.12
C PHE A 96 -6.17 -10.29 12.94
N SER A 97 -5.75 -11.16 13.87
CA SER A 97 -4.46 -11.85 13.82
C SER A 97 -4.39 -12.83 12.66
N ILE A 98 -3.18 -13.19 12.23
CA ILE A 98 -2.96 -14.15 11.15
C ILE A 98 -3.66 -15.49 11.41
N ASP A 99 -3.65 -15.98 12.66
CA ASP A 99 -4.32 -17.24 12.98
C ASP A 99 -5.84 -17.16 12.90
N SER A 100 -6.42 -16.02 13.28
CA SER A 100 -7.84 -15.78 13.05
C SER A 100 -8.16 -15.68 11.55
N LEU A 101 -7.32 -15.00 10.77
CA LEU A 101 -7.49 -14.90 9.31
C LEU A 101 -7.41 -16.27 8.63
N LYS A 102 -6.52 -17.18 9.07
CA LYS A 102 -6.49 -18.57 8.59
C LYS A 102 -7.83 -19.28 8.81
N LYS A 103 -8.45 -19.09 9.99
CA LYS A 103 -9.77 -19.65 10.29
C LYS A 103 -10.85 -19.04 9.38
N ILE A 104 -10.85 -17.73 9.21
CA ILE A 104 -11.80 -17.03 8.30
C ILE A 104 -11.67 -17.55 6.87
N ILE A 105 -10.44 -17.67 6.35
CA ILE A 105 -10.17 -18.21 5.01
C ILE A 105 -10.78 -19.61 4.85
N SER A 106 -10.63 -20.46 5.85
CA SER A 106 -11.19 -21.82 5.84
C SER A 106 -12.73 -21.82 5.91
N LEU A 107 -13.32 -21.06 6.84
CA LEU A 107 -14.78 -21.01 7.03
C LEU A 107 -15.48 -20.50 5.77
N PHE A 108 -14.97 -19.42 5.19
CA PHE A 108 -15.57 -18.78 4.02
C PHE A 108 -15.00 -19.29 2.68
N SER A 109 -14.24 -20.39 2.71
CA SER A 109 -13.76 -21.12 1.53
C SER A 109 -13.01 -20.26 0.50
N TYR A 110 -12.14 -19.35 0.95
CA TYR A 110 -11.31 -18.55 0.04
C TYR A 110 -10.24 -19.43 -0.63
N THR A 111 -10.20 -19.42 -1.97
CA THR A 111 -9.26 -20.22 -2.78
C THR A 111 -8.27 -19.40 -3.59
N ASN A 112 -8.53 -18.10 -3.79
CA ASN A 112 -7.68 -17.17 -4.52
C ASN A 112 -7.61 -15.83 -3.77
N PHE A 113 -6.45 -15.17 -3.83
CA PHE A 113 -6.20 -13.88 -3.20
C PHE A 113 -5.88 -12.76 -4.21
N ASN A 114 -5.93 -13.07 -5.50
CA ASN A 114 -5.76 -12.12 -6.61
C ASN A 114 -7.12 -11.55 -7.02
N TYR A 115 -7.70 -10.74 -6.13
CA TYR A 115 -8.97 -10.04 -6.35
C TYR A 115 -8.91 -8.63 -5.75
N GLU A 116 -9.85 -7.79 -6.16
CA GLU A 116 -9.98 -6.43 -5.67
C GLU A 116 -10.95 -6.37 -4.50
N ILE A 117 -10.62 -5.55 -3.52
CA ILE A 117 -11.49 -5.33 -2.37
C ILE A 117 -12.76 -4.56 -2.78
N PRO A 118 -13.82 -4.63 -1.97
CA PRO A 118 -15.00 -3.82 -2.19
C PRO A 118 -14.72 -2.30 -2.24
N ASN A 119 -15.31 -1.63 -3.25
CA ASN A 119 -15.24 -0.17 -3.40
C ASN A 119 -15.87 0.60 -2.23
N SER A 120 -16.69 -0.07 -1.42
CA SER A 120 -17.25 0.49 -0.19
C SER A 120 -16.19 0.79 0.89
N LEU A 121 -15.00 0.19 0.79
CA LEU A 121 -13.88 0.42 1.72
C LEU A 121 -12.95 1.54 1.25
N ILE A 122 -12.75 1.64 -0.06
CA ILE A 122 -11.95 2.69 -0.70
C ILE A 122 -12.55 2.98 -2.07
N ASN A 123 -12.71 4.25 -2.42
CA ASN A 123 -13.33 4.68 -3.68
C ASN A 123 -12.43 4.47 -4.91
N GLU A 124 -11.60 3.43 -4.90
CA GLU A 124 -10.71 3.03 -5.98
C GLU A 124 -10.61 1.51 -6.05
N SER A 125 -10.28 1.00 -7.24
CA SER A 125 -10.07 -0.43 -7.48
C SER A 125 -8.74 -0.87 -6.86
N VAL A 126 -8.77 -1.58 -5.74
CA VAL A 126 -7.53 -1.94 -5.00
C VAL A 126 -7.43 -3.45 -4.79
N PRO A 127 -6.37 -4.09 -5.30
CA PRO A 127 -6.05 -5.47 -4.98
C PRO A 127 -5.90 -5.72 -3.48
N LEU A 128 -6.45 -6.84 -2.98
CA LEU A 128 -6.42 -7.21 -1.56
C LEU A 128 -5.03 -7.09 -0.94
N VAL A 129 -4.01 -7.64 -1.60
CA VAL A 129 -2.63 -7.64 -1.09
C VAL A 129 -2.07 -6.22 -0.94
N ILE A 130 -2.45 -5.28 -1.81
CA ILE A 130 -2.04 -3.88 -1.74
C ILE A 130 -2.82 -3.13 -0.66
N TYR A 131 -4.09 -3.45 -0.50
CA TYR A 131 -4.88 -2.91 0.59
C TYR A 131 -4.25 -3.16 1.96
N THR A 132 -3.65 -4.33 2.17
CA THR A 132 -2.93 -4.61 3.43
C THR A 132 -1.77 -3.64 3.68
N LEU A 133 -1.08 -3.19 2.63
CA LEU A 133 -0.01 -2.18 2.76
C LEU A 133 -0.57 -0.80 3.09
N LEU A 134 -1.69 -0.41 2.47
CA LEU A 134 -2.40 0.82 2.81
C LEU A 134 -2.74 0.85 4.30
N ILE A 135 -3.34 -0.20 4.84
CA ILE A 135 -3.67 -0.21 6.27
C ILE A 135 -2.49 -0.61 7.18
N ASN A 136 -1.25 -0.57 6.66
CA ASN A 136 0.00 -0.89 7.37
C ASN A 136 0.06 -2.32 7.98
N ARG A 137 -0.74 -3.26 7.46
CA ARG A 137 -0.78 -4.68 7.82
C ARG A 137 0.23 -5.50 7.01
N ARG A 138 1.53 -5.19 7.16
CA ARG A 138 2.65 -5.87 6.47
C ARG A 138 2.74 -7.37 6.81
N ASP A 139 2.33 -7.74 8.03
CA ASP A 139 2.17 -9.13 8.48
C ASP A 139 1.18 -9.89 7.58
N VAL A 140 0.03 -9.27 7.29
CA VAL A 140 -1.00 -9.85 6.42
C VAL A 140 -0.52 -9.85 4.98
N CYS A 141 0.17 -8.79 4.51
CA CYS A 141 0.78 -8.76 3.19
C CYS A 141 1.69 -9.98 2.98
N THR A 142 2.61 -10.23 3.91
CA THR A 142 3.51 -11.40 3.89
C THR A 142 2.70 -12.70 3.84
N PHE A 143 1.69 -12.82 4.70
CA PHE A 143 0.85 -14.01 4.78
C PHE A 143 0.10 -14.28 3.48
N LEU A 144 -0.55 -13.27 2.88
CA LEU A 144 -1.30 -13.44 1.62
C LEU A 144 -0.35 -13.82 0.47
N ILE A 145 0.83 -13.20 0.37
CA ILE A 145 1.84 -13.56 -0.63
C ILE A 145 2.28 -15.02 -0.43
N SER A 146 2.47 -15.46 0.83
CA SER A 146 2.78 -16.87 1.12
C SER A 146 1.68 -17.85 0.71
N LYS A 147 0.45 -17.35 0.54
CA LYS A 147 -0.72 -18.09 0.04
C LYS A 147 -0.96 -17.93 -1.46
N GLY A 148 -0.05 -17.28 -2.18
CA GLY A 148 -0.11 -17.13 -3.64
C GLY A 148 -0.68 -15.81 -4.13
N ALA A 149 -0.91 -14.83 -3.25
CA ALA A 149 -1.28 -13.49 -3.70
C ALA A 149 -0.13 -12.85 -4.50
N ASP A 150 -0.46 -12.27 -5.64
CA ASP A 150 0.44 -11.54 -6.52
C ASP A 150 0.38 -10.05 -6.20
N ILE A 151 1.50 -9.52 -5.69
CA ILE A 151 1.67 -8.09 -5.39
C ILE A 151 1.55 -7.21 -6.64
N ASN A 152 1.78 -7.77 -7.83
CA ASN A 152 1.73 -7.06 -9.10
C ASN A 152 0.37 -7.17 -9.80
N TYR A 153 -0.60 -7.87 -9.21
CA TYR A 153 -1.93 -8.07 -9.78
C TYR A 153 -2.53 -6.71 -10.20
N ARG A 154 -2.82 -6.55 -11.50
CA ARG A 154 -3.34 -5.33 -12.17
C ARG A 154 -2.43 -4.09 -12.19
N PHE A 155 -1.25 -4.11 -11.56
CA PHE A 155 -0.35 -2.94 -11.50
C PHE A 155 0.72 -2.89 -12.58
N LEU A 156 0.94 -3.99 -13.31
CA LEU A 156 1.83 -4.03 -14.49
C LEU A 156 1.08 -3.77 -15.80
N ASP A 157 -0.19 -3.36 -15.72
CA ASP A 157 -1.00 -3.00 -16.87
C ASP A 157 -0.62 -1.61 -17.37
N LYS A 158 -0.38 -1.47 -18.67
CA LYS A 158 0.00 -0.21 -19.32
C LYS A 158 -1.13 0.83 -19.28
N ASP A 159 -2.37 0.37 -19.16
CA ASP A 159 -3.55 1.22 -19.07
C ASP A 159 -3.82 1.66 -17.62
N ASN A 160 -3.09 1.12 -16.64
CA ASN A 160 -3.20 1.54 -15.25
C ASN A 160 -2.54 2.92 -15.08
N SER A 161 -3.28 3.87 -14.48
CA SER A 161 -2.75 5.19 -14.12
C SER A 161 -1.56 5.10 -13.17
N PHE A 162 -1.46 4.00 -12.42
CA PHE A 162 -0.36 3.64 -11.55
C PHE A 162 0.39 2.42 -12.14
N ASN A 163 1.51 2.69 -12.80
CA ASN A 163 2.36 1.65 -13.40
C ASN A 163 3.16 0.85 -12.35
N ASN A 164 3.01 1.15 -11.05
CA ASN A 164 3.58 0.36 -9.96
C ASN A 164 2.92 0.64 -8.60
N VAL A 165 3.11 -0.29 -7.67
CA VAL A 165 2.62 -0.25 -6.29
C VAL A 165 3.06 1.00 -5.53
N ILE A 166 4.30 1.45 -5.71
CA ILE A 166 4.81 2.63 -4.99
C ILE A 166 4.04 3.88 -5.38
N GLN A 167 3.88 4.12 -6.69
CA GLN A 167 3.17 5.27 -7.23
C GLN A 167 1.72 5.30 -6.69
N PHE A 168 1.09 4.14 -6.61
CA PHE A 168 -0.23 4.00 -6.01
C PHE A 168 -0.26 4.36 -4.51
N LEU A 169 0.64 3.79 -3.70
CA LEU A 169 0.69 4.07 -2.24
C LEU A 169 0.91 5.56 -1.94
N ILE A 170 1.72 6.23 -2.78
CA ILE A 170 1.93 7.68 -2.71
C ILE A 170 0.63 8.42 -3.01
N HIS A 171 -0.04 8.09 -4.12
CA HIS A 171 -1.28 8.73 -4.54
C HIS A 171 -2.36 8.62 -3.46
N GLN A 172 -2.45 7.46 -2.81
CA GLN A 172 -3.36 7.21 -1.69
C GLN A 172 -3.01 7.97 -0.39
N LYS A 173 -1.99 8.84 -0.41
CA LYS A 173 -1.48 9.58 0.76
C LYS A 173 -1.12 8.66 1.94
N ASN A 174 -0.87 7.38 1.67
CA ASN A 174 -0.60 6.37 2.69
C ASN A 174 0.90 6.03 2.71
N PHE A 175 1.66 7.11 2.70
CA PHE A 175 3.10 7.15 2.60
C PHE A 175 3.70 6.89 3.99
N SER A 176 4.19 5.67 4.24
CA SER A 176 4.98 5.35 5.43
C SER A 176 6.36 4.85 5.04
N TYR A 177 7.38 5.30 5.77
CA TYR A 177 8.78 4.89 5.56
C TYR A 177 8.91 3.37 5.72
N GLU A 178 8.17 2.79 6.66
CA GLU A 178 8.12 1.37 6.94
C GLU A 178 7.56 0.55 5.75
N ASN A 179 6.63 1.11 4.97
CA ASN A 179 6.10 0.45 3.78
C ASN A 179 7.16 0.38 2.67
N PHE A 180 7.95 1.44 2.45
CA PHE A 180 9.04 1.40 1.46
C PHE A 180 10.12 0.41 1.84
N ASP A 181 10.57 0.46 3.09
CA ASP A 181 11.59 -0.45 3.61
C ASP A 181 11.11 -1.90 3.44
N TYR A 182 9.85 -2.19 3.76
CA TYR A 182 9.25 -3.50 3.55
C TYR A 182 9.16 -3.90 2.06
N ILE A 183 8.69 -3.01 1.18
CA ILE A 183 8.58 -3.30 -0.27
C ILE A 183 9.96 -3.58 -0.88
N ILE A 184 10.96 -2.76 -0.57
CA ILE A 184 12.30 -2.89 -1.14
C ILE A 184 13.04 -4.06 -0.51
N GLU A 185 13.17 -4.09 0.80
CA GLU A 185 14.01 -5.09 1.46
C GLU A 185 13.35 -6.47 1.53
N ILE A 186 12.03 -6.53 1.77
CA ILE A 186 11.33 -7.80 1.90
C ILE A 186 10.76 -8.25 0.57
N LEU A 187 9.89 -7.47 -0.08
CA LEU A 187 9.18 -7.96 -1.26
C LEU A 187 10.09 -8.07 -2.50
N LYS A 188 10.92 -7.05 -2.75
CA LYS A 188 11.84 -7.02 -3.88
C LYS A 188 13.09 -7.85 -3.60
N ASN A 189 13.90 -7.48 -2.59
CA ASN A 189 15.21 -8.08 -2.40
C ASN A 189 15.13 -9.51 -1.86
N LYS A 190 14.39 -9.73 -0.76
CA LYS A 190 14.30 -11.04 -0.10
C LYS A 190 13.38 -12.02 -0.82
N PHE A 191 12.16 -11.60 -1.16
CA PHE A 191 11.16 -12.49 -1.75
C PHE A 191 11.17 -12.51 -3.28
N LYS A 192 11.83 -11.54 -3.94
CA LYS A 192 11.89 -11.43 -5.40
C LYS A 192 10.51 -11.46 -6.06
N LYS A 193 9.51 -10.85 -5.41
CA LYS A 193 8.13 -10.76 -5.89
C LYS A 193 7.87 -9.51 -6.74
N ILE A 194 8.79 -8.55 -6.68
CA ILE A 194 8.73 -7.33 -7.47
C ILE A 194 9.95 -7.32 -8.37
N GLU A 195 9.74 -7.45 -9.68
CA GLU A 195 10.86 -7.50 -10.64
C GLU A 195 11.50 -6.12 -10.80
N LYS A 196 10.68 -5.13 -11.16
CA LYS A 196 11.13 -3.76 -11.39
C LYS A 196 10.30 -2.80 -10.56
N LEU A 197 11.00 -1.85 -9.92
CA LEU A 197 10.37 -0.82 -9.11
C LEU A 197 10.77 0.53 -9.67
N ASN A 198 9.85 1.17 -10.41
CA ASN A 198 10.12 2.48 -10.97
C ASN A 198 9.80 3.56 -9.93
N ILE A 199 10.82 4.25 -9.42
CA ILE A 199 10.64 5.33 -8.46
C ILE A 199 10.42 6.64 -9.22
N PRO A 200 9.27 7.32 -9.08
CA PRO A 200 9.09 8.60 -9.75
C PRO A 200 10.06 9.66 -9.20
N GLN A 201 10.72 10.43 -10.08
CA GLN A 201 11.72 11.42 -9.67
C GLN A 201 11.18 12.47 -8.67
N TYR A 202 9.90 12.85 -8.79
CA TYR A 202 9.28 13.81 -7.89
C TYR A 202 9.23 13.32 -6.42
N ILE A 203 9.24 12.00 -6.20
CA ILE A 203 9.28 11.40 -4.85
C ILE A 203 10.62 11.62 -4.19
N LEU A 204 11.70 11.45 -4.95
CA LEU A 204 13.04 11.76 -4.44
C LEU A 204 13.12 13.24 -4.06
N LYS A 205 12.55 14.14 -4.88
CA LYS A 205 12.48 15.59 -4.55
C LYS A 205 11.69 15.85 -3.26
N LEU A 206 10.57 15.16 -3.02
CA LEU A 206 9.81 15.26 -1.76
C LEU A 206 10.62 14.77 -0.56
N LEU A 207 11.29 13.63 -0.69
CA LEU A 207 12.12 13.05 0.36
C LEU A 207 13.34 13.91 0.72
N ILE A 208 13.90 14.63 -0.24
CA ILE A 208 15.00 15.57 0.01
C ILE A 208 14.53 16.73 0.92
N LYS A 209 13.28 17.16 0.81
CA LYS A 209 12.68 18.19 1.68
C LYS A 209 12.44 17.69 3.10
N GLU A 210 12.10 16.41 3.24
CA GLU A 210 11.93 15.76 4.54
C GLU A 210 13.31 15.60 5.21
N LYS A 211 13.47 16.06 6.46
CA LYS A 211 14.73 15.84 7.22
C LYS A 211 14.97 14.37 7.60
N LYS A 212 13.99 13.49 7.33
CA LYS A 212 14.07 12.04 7.59
C LYS A 212 14.64 11.32 6.36
N ASN A 213 15.91 10.95 6.47
CA ASN A 213 16.69 10.51 5.30
C ASN A 213 16.83 8.98 5.15
N LYS A 214 16.24 8.18 6.04
CA LYS A 214 16.47 6.73 6.10
C LYS A 214 16.07 6.03 4.79
N THR A 215 14.89 6.36 4.27
CA THR A 215 14.34 5.74 3.06
C THR A 215 14.89 6.37 1.77
N PHE A 216 15.41 7.61 1.83
CA PHE A 216 15.98 8.27 0.64
C PHE A 216 17.07 7.43 0.00
N LEU A 217 18.02 6.92 0.79
CA LEU A 217 19.14 6.14 0.27
C LEU A 217 18.68 4.84 -0.40
N LEU A 218 17.64 4.20 0.14
CA LEU A 218 17.06 3.00 -0.44
C LEU A 218 16.39 3.30 -1.79
N LEU A 219 15.54 4.33 -1.82
CA LEU A 219 14.79 4.70 -3.01
C LEU A 219 15.68 5.27 -4.12
N VAL A 220 16.70 6.07 -3.78
CA VAL A 220 17.62 6.62 -4.78
C VAL A 220 18.50 5.54 -5.40
N LYS A 221 18.94 4.54 -4.61
CA LYS A 221 19.67 3.39 -5.17
C LYS A 221 18.83 2.61 -6.17
N GLU A 222 17.56 2.36 -5.83
CA GLU A 222 16.65 1.68 -6.75
C GLU A 222 16.33 2.52 -7.99
N PHE A 223 16.16 3.83 -7.84
CA PHE A 223 16.00 4.74 -8.97
C PHE A 223 17.19 4.68 -9.93
N LEU A 224 18.42 4.70 -9.39
CA LEU A 224 19.67 4.70 -10.15
C LEU A 224 19.97 3.36 -10.83
N HIS A 225 19.23 2.29 -10.55
CA HIS A 225 19.31 1.05 -11.34
C HIS A 225 18.78 1.24 -12.76
N TYR A 226 17.88 2.20 -12.98
CA TYR A 226 17.19 2.40 -14.25
C TYR A 226 17.31 3.81 -14.82
N ASN A 227 17.94 4.73 -14.09
CA ASN A 227 18.01 6.15 -14.44
C ASN A 227 19.36 6.74 -14.04
N ASP A 228 19.69 7.89 -14.62
CA ASP A 228 20.91 8.62 -14.30
C ASP A 228 20.79 9.49 -13.06
N PHE A 229 21.94 9.76 -12.43
CA PHE A 229 22.03 10.71 -11.31
C PHE A 229 21.59 12.10 -11.74
N GLN A 230 20.77 12.76 -10.90
CA GLN A 230 20.22 14.07 -11.19
C GLN A 230 20.88 15.12 -10.32
N ASP A 231 21.63 15.99 -10.96
CA ASP A 231 22.38 17.07 -10.33
C ASP A 231 21.54 18.02 -9.47
N GLU A 232 20.30 18.28 -9.90
CA GLU A 232 19.34 19.11 -9.17
C GLU A 232 19.11 18.65 -7.73
N TRP A 233 19.37 17.37 -7.41
CA TRP A 233 19.20 16.85 -6.05
C TRP A 233 20.11 17.55 -5.05
N TYR A 234 21.33 17.93 -5.44
CA TYR A 234 22.18 18.75 -4.57
C TYR A 234 21.54 20.12 -4.31
N THR A 235 21.07 20.79 -5.36
CA THR A 235 20.39 22.09 -5.26
C THR A 235 19.17 22.02 -4.34
N PHE A 236 18.35 20.97 -4.48
CA PHE A 236 17.19 20.75 -3.61
C PHE A 236 17.59 20.51 -2.16
N ALA A 237 18.61 19.69 -1.91
CA ALA A 237 19.07 19.40 -0.55
C ALA A 237 19.63 20.65 0.15
N LEU A 238 20.39 21.46 -0.59
CA LEU A 238 20.97 22.73 -0.13
C LEU A 238 19.88 23.75 0.23
N LYS A 239 18.88 23.95 -0.65
CA LYS A 239 17.75 24.86 -0.40
C LYS A 239 16.89 24.47 0.81
N ASN A 240 16.97 23.23 1.28
CA ASN A 240 16.20 22.73 2.43
C ASN A 240 17.09 22.46 3.66
N ASP A 241 18.35 22.90 3.66
CA ASP A 241 19.31 22.67 4.74
C ASP A 241 19.47 21.19 5.12
N ASN A 242 19.30 20.28 4.15
CA ASN A 242 19.37 18.84 4.39
C ASN A 242 20.76 18.29 4.08
N TYR A 243 21.75 18.72 4.87
CA TYR A 243 23.16 18.38 4.69
C TYR A 243 23.44 16.87 4.78
N LYS A 244 22.61 16.12 5.51
CA LYS A 244 22.73 14.67 5.59
C LYS A 244 22.35 13.97 4.26
N ILE A 245 21.43 14.55 3.49
CA ILE A 245 21.17 14.08 2.11
C ILE A 245 22.35 14.39 1.22
N ILE A 246 23.00 15.55 1.35
CA ILE A 246 24.19 15.89 0.56
C ILE A 246 25.30 14.86 0.79
N GLU A 247 25.52 14.46 2.04
CA GLU A 247 26.45 13.37 2.36
C GLU A 247 26.06 12.05 1.68
N ASN A 248 24.78 11.68 1.71
CA ASN A 248 24.29 10.48 1.01
C ASN A 248 24.47 10.57 -0.52
N LEU A 249 24.12 11.72 -1.11
CA LEU A 249 24.28 12.01 -2.54
C LEU A 249 25.75 11.93 -2.95
N PHE A 250 26.65 12.48 -2.14
CA PHE A 250 28.09 12.42 -2.39
C PHE A 250 28.62 10.98 -2.47
N VAL A 251 28.08 10.07 -1.65
CA VAL A 251 28.47 8.65 -1.66
C VAL A 251 27.97 7.93 -2.92
N ILE A 252 26.75 8.20 -3.37
CA ILE A 252 26.14 7.49 -4.52
C ILE A 252 26.53 8.07 -5.89
N ASP A 253 26.96 9.34 -5.91
CA ASP A 253 27.43 10.00 -7.12
C ASP A 253 28.69 9.29 -7.65
N LYS A 254 28.70 8.91 -8.93
CA LYS A 254 29.79 8.14 -9.55
C LYS A 254 30.96 9.00 -10.02
N ARG A 255 30.85 10.34 -9.99
CA ARG A 255 31.94 11.25 -10.37
C ARG A 255 33.16 11.11 -9.43
N SER A 256 34.29 11.72 -9.79
CA SER A 256 35.43 11.82 -8.87
C SER A 256 35.10 12.74 -7.68
N SER A 257 35.68 12.50 -6.51
CA SER A 257 35.48 13.33 -5.30
C SER A 257 35.67 14.82 -5.57
N GLU A 258 36.70 15.17 -6.36
CA GLU A 258 36.97 16.54 -6.78
C GLU A 258 35.80 17.15 -7.57
N GLN A 259 35.31 16.42 -8.58
CA GLN A 259 34.19 16.88 -9.41
C GLN A 259 32.89 17.01 -8.60
N LYS A 260 32.62 16.08 -7.67
CA LYS A 260 31.47 16.16 -6.77
C LYS A 260 31.50 17.44 -5.96
N VAL A 261 32.64 17.74 -5.34
CA VAL A 261 32.81 18.96 -4.52
C VAL A 261 32.63 20.23 -5.36
N LYS A 262 33.27 20.32 -6.54
CA LYS A 262 33.06 21.46 -7.46
C LYS A 262 31.58 21.65 -7.79
N TYR A 263 30.87 20.56 -8.02
CA TYR A 263 29.45 20.60 -8.33
C TYR A 263 28.61 21.06 -7.13
N ILE A 264 28.89 20.54 -5.93
CA ILE A 264 28.19 20.95 -4.71
C ILE A 264 28.38 22.45 -4.44
N LEU A 265 29.59 22.97 -4.62
CA LEU A 265 29.88 24.41 -4.48
C LEU A 265 29.13 25.25 -5.53
N LYS A 266 29.09 24.79 -6.79
CA LYS A 266 28.29 25.42 -7.85
C LYS A 266 26.81 25.50 -7.47
N GLU A 267 26.24 24.41 -6.99
CA GLU A 267 24.83 24.35 -6.60
C GLU A 267 24.52 25.13 -5.32
N LEU A 268 25.49 25.23 -4.39
CA LEU A 268 25.37 26.08 -3.20
C LEU A 268 25.23 27.55 -3.60
N LYS A 269 26.06 28.03 -4.54
CA LYS A 269 25.97 29.39 -5.06
C LYS A 269 24.63 29.64 -5.76
N LYS A 270 24.15 28.70 -6.58
CA LYS A 270 22.82 28.78 -7.23
C LYS A 270 21.66 28.76 -6.23
N ALA A 271 21.84 28.11 -5.09
CA ALA A 271 20.87 28.10 -4.00
C ALA A 271 20.85 29.41 -3.18
N GLY A 272 21.78 30.34 -3.45
CA GLY A 272 21.93 31.59 -2.70
C GLY A 272 22.75 31.43 -1.42
N GLY A 273 23.57 30.38 -1.33
CA GLY A 273 24.39 30.11 -0.15
C GLY A 273 25.54 31.11 0.01
N ASP A 274 25.89 31.37 1.27
CA ASP A 274 26.94 32.28 1.71
C ASP A 274 28.08 31.54 2.46
N ASP A 275 29.00 32.30 3.07
CA ASP A 275 30.09 31.76 3.89
C ASP A 275 29.56 30.93 5.08
N LYS A 276 28.40 31.31 5.64
CA LYS A 276 27.79 30.58 6.74
C LYS A 276 27.29 29.21 6.28
N ASN A 277 26.62 29.12 5.13
CA ASN A 277 26.21 27.82 4.57
C ASN A 277 27.44 26.95 4.25
N THR A 278 28.50 27.57 3.73
CA THR A 278 29.77 26.90 3.44
C THR A 278 30.41 26.33 4.71
N TYR A 279 30.42 27.10 5.80
CA TYR A 279 30.88 26.64 7.12
C TYR A 279 30.00 25.52 7.70
N ILE A 280 28.69 25.59 7.52
CA ILE A 280 27.78 24.52 7.98
C ILE A 280 28.06 23.22 7.21
N LEU A 281 28.32 23.30 5.90
CA LEU A 281 28.69 22.14 5.09
C LEU A 281 29.97 21.46 5.59
N SER A 282 31.03 22.22 5.85
CA SER A 282 32.32 21.69 6.32
C SER A 282 32.24 21.08 7.72
N THR A 283 31.32 21.55 8.56
CA THR A 283 31.15 21.04 9.94
C THR A 283 30.15 19.88 10.03
N THR A 284 29.18 19.82 9.11
CA THR A 284 28.10 18.81 9.17
C THR A 284 28.43 17.54 8.40
N ILE A 285 29.12 17.64 7.27
CA ILE A 285 29.47 16.47 6.45
C ILE A 285 30.72 15.81 7.04
N LYS A 286 30.65 14.52 7.34
CA LYS A 286 31.74 13.77 8.00
C LYS A 286 32.60 12.98 7.01
N ASN A 287 32.26 12.99 5.73
CA ASN A 287 33.00 12.28 4.70
C ASN A 287 34.39 12.90 4.49
N HIS A 288 35.45 12.12 4.74
CA HIS A 288 36.84 12.59 4.67
C HIS A 288 37.23 13.10 3.27
N GLU A 289 36.81 12.39 2.21
CA GLU A 289 37.10 12.81 0.84
C GLU A 289 36.38 14.10 0.48
N PHE A 290 35.13 14.28 0.94
CA PHE A 290 34.45 15.56 0.80
C PHE A 290 35.26 16.69 1.43
N LEU A 291 35.63 16.57 2.71
CA LEU A 291 36.34 17.61 3.45
C LEU A 291 37.70 17.96 2.84
N LYS A 292 38.46 16.94 2.41
CA LYS A 292 39.75 17.11 1.73
C LYS A 292 39.67 18.02 0.51
N TYR A 293 38.70 17.77 -0.38
CA TYR A 293 38.54 18.57 -1.59
C TYR A 293 37.81 19.89 -1.31
N PHE A 294 36.85 19.91 -0.38
CA PHE A 294 36.06 21.09 -0.02
C PHE A 294 36.96 22.19 0.56
N ASN A 295 37.83 21.86 1.52
CA ASN A 295 38.76 22.83 2.11
C ASN A 295 39.74 23.38 1.08
N ARG A 296 40.24 22.54 0.16
CA ARG A 296 41.11 22.97 -0.93
C ARG A 296 40.48 24.08 -1.79
N TYR A 297 39.17 24.05 -2.06
CA TYR A 297 38.51 25.07 -2.87
C TYR A 297 38.12 26.33 -2.09
N ILE A 298 37.91 26.20 -0.79
CA ILE A 298 37.58 27.34 0.08
C ILE A 298 38.84 28.13 0.42
N ASP A 299 39.92 27.45 0.82
CA ASP A 299 41.18 28.09 1.23
C ASP A 299 41.88 28.86 0.11
N HIS A 300 41.49 28.62 -1.15
CA HIS A 300 42.02 29.31 -2.32
C HIS A 300 41.08 30.37 -2.90
N ASP A 301 39.99 30.73 -2.22
CA ASP A 301 38.90 31.59 -2.72
C ASP A 301 38.34 31.14 -4.08
N GLN A 302 38.63 29.91 -4.50
CA GLN A 302 38.28 29.41 -5.83
C GLN A 302 36.78 29.25 -5.99
N TRP A 303 36.05 29.06 -4.89
CA TRP A 303 34.59 28.98 -4.94
C TRP A 303 33.91 30.33 -5.25
N ILE A 304 34.60 31.45 -4.96
CA ILE A 304 34.14 32.80 -5.28
C ILE A 304 34.38 33.09 -6.78
N PHE A 305 35.54 32.68 -7.30
CA PHE A 305 36.05 33.13 -8.61
C PHE A 305 36.00 32.11 -9.76
N ASN A 306 35.89 30.80 -9.51
CA ASN A 306 36.00 29.77 -10.56
C ASN A 306 34.85 28.75 -10.52
N VAL A 307 33.69 29.12 -11.07
CA VAL A 307 32.65 28.17 -11.54
C VAL A 307 31.95 28.70 -12.77
#